data_AF-A0A8T4JC27-F1
#
_entry.id   AF-A0A8T4JC27-F1
#
_cell.length_a   1.000
_cell.length_b   1.000
_cell.length_c   1.000
_cell.angle_alpha   90.00
_cell.angle_beta   90.00
_cell.angle_gamma   90.00
#
_symmetry.space_group_name_H-M   'P 1'
#
loop_
_entity.id
_entity.type
_entity.pdbx_description
1 polymer ?
#
loop_
_entity_poly.entity_id
_entity_poly.type
_entity_poly.pdbx_seq_one_letter_code
_entity_poly.pdbx_strand_id
1 'polypeptide(L)' 'PPELASDIIDKGIIMTGGTSQLRNLPELIYRRTGVHAVLADEALFCVAKGTGIALEHLDVYKKAIIAKR' A
#
# COMPACT_ATOMS: atom_id res chain seq x y z
N PRO A 1 -8.38 16.77 -5.90
CA PRO A 1 -7.70 17.83 -6.67
C PRO A 1 -6.95 17.19 -7.85
N PRO A 2 -6.70 17.91 -8.95
CA PRO A 2 -5.94 17.39 -10.09
C PRO A 2 -4.57 16.84 -9.67
N GLU A 3 -3.89 17.48 -8.71
CA GLU A 3 -2.58 17.04 -8.23
C GLU A 3 -2.60 15.64 -7.58
N LEU A 4 -3.67 15.30 -6.85
CA LEU A 4 -3.80 13.98 -6.22
C LEU A 4 -4.05 12.86 -7.24
N ALA A 5 -4.78 13.16 -8.32
CA ALA A 5 -5.03 12.20 -9.37
C ALA A 5 -3.76 11.91 -10.18
N SER A 6 -2.97 12.95 -10.49
CA SER A 6 -1.67 12.79 -11.14
C SER A 6 -0.72 11.94 -10.30
N ASP A 7 -0.62 12.24 -8.99
CA ASP A 7 0.24 11.48 -8.06
C ASP A 7 -0.08 9.99 -8.03
N ILE A 8 -1.38 9.62 -8.10
CA ILE A 8 -1.82 8.23 -8.13
C ILE A 8 -1.45 7.56 -9.46
N ILE A 9 -1.59 8.28 -10.58
CA ILE A 9 -1.20 7.75 -11.90
C ILE A 9 0.31 7.52 -11.96
N ASP A 10 1.11 8.44 -11.42
CA ASP A 10 2.58 8.37 -11.46
C ASP A 10 3.13 7.29 -10.51
N LYS A 11 2.59 7.18 -9.29
CA LYS A 11 3.05 6.21 -8.28
C LYS A 11 2.43 4.82 -8.45
N GLY A 12 1.28 4.73 -9.11
CA GLY A 12 0.54 3.50 -9.31
C GLY A 12 -0.07 2.90 -8.04
N ILE A 13 -0.49 1.64 -8.14
CA ILE A 13 -1.12 0.86 -7.08
C ILE A 13 -0.19 -0.28 -6.68
N ILE A 14 0.21 -0.34 -5.40
CA ILE A 14 0.84 -1.53 -4.83
C ILE A 14 -0.26 -2.42 -4.24
N MET A 15 -0.37 -3.66 -4.71
CA MET A 15 -1.28 -4.65 -4.18
C MET A 15 -0.62 -5.50 -3.10
N THR A 16 -1.34 -5.78 -2.02
CA THR A 16 -0.88 -6.53 -0.85
C THR A 16 -1.99 -7.40 -0.27
N GLY A 17 -1.65 -8.31 0.65
CA GLY A 17 -2.54 -9.28 1.27
C GLY A 17 -2.71 -10.57 0.45
N GLY A 18 -3.30 -11.60 1.06
CA GLY A 18 -3.39 -12.93 0.43
C GLY A 18 -4.20 -12.95 -0.87
N THR A 19 -5.30 -12.20 -0.93
CA THR A 19 -6.18 -12.11 -2.10
C THR A 19 -5.52 -11.44 -3.31
N SER A 20 -4.55 -10.55 -3.06
CA SER A 20 -3.83 -9.85 -4.14
C SER A 20 -3.03 -10.78 -5.06
N GLN A 21 -2.70 -11.98 -4.58
CA GLN A 21 -1.94 -13.00 -5.31
C GLN A 21 -2.78 -13.85 -6.26
N LEU A 22 -4.09 -13.60 -6.34
CA LEU A 22 -4.91 -14.24 -7.37
C LEU A 22 -4.34 -13.95 -8.75
N ARG A 23 -4.30 -14.99 -9.60
CA ARG A 23 -3.70 -14.93 -10.92
C ARG A 23 -4.26 -13.75 -11.73
N ASN A 24 -3.37 -12.91 -12.22
CA ASN A 24 -3.66 -11.73 -13.05
C ASN A 24 -4.53 -10.67 -12.36
N LEU A 25 -4.63 -10.65 -11.04
CA LEU A 25 -5.37 -9.61 -10.33
C LEU A 25 -4.78 -8.21 -10.53
N PRO A 26 -3.45 -7.98 -10.52
CA PRO A 26 -2.89 -6.66 -10.84
C PRO A 26 -3.30 -6.17 -12.23
N GLU A 27 -3.25 -7.07 -13.22
CA GLU A 27 -3.68 -6.79 -14.60
C GLU A 27 -5.18 -6.42 -14.67
N LEU A 28 -6.02 -7.10 -13.89
CA LEU A 28 -7.45 -6.75 -13.80
C LEU A 28 -7.64 -5.34 -13.22
N ILE A 29 -6.91 -4.99 -12.16
CA ILE A 29 -6.96 -3.66 -11.56
C ILE A 29 -6.53 -2.60 -12.57
N TYR A 30 -5.44 -2.84 -13.31
CA TYR A 30 -5.00 -1.95 -14.38
C TYR A 30 -6.08 -1.74 -15.43
N ARG A 31 -6.67 -2.82 -15.97
CA ARG A 31 -7.75 -2.74 -16.98
C ARG A 31 -8.99 -1.99 -16.51
N ARG A 32 -9.29 -2.03 -15.21
CA ARG A 32 -10.48 -1.38 -14.63
C ARG A 32 -10.24 0.07 -14.27
N THR A 33 -9.04 0.43 -13.87
CA THR A 33 -8.72 1.75 -13.33
C THR A 33 -7.92 2.62 -14.31
N GLY A 34 -7.24 2.01 -15.28
CA GLY A 34 -6.22 2.68 -16.11
C GLY A 34 -4.91 2.98 -15.35
N VAL A 35 -4.81 2.63 -14.07
CA VAL A 35 -3.67 2.91 -13.20
C VAL A 35 -2.81 1.67 -13.06
N HIS A 36 -1.51 1.79 -13.31
CA HIS A 36 -0.57 0.68 -13.21
C HIS A 36 -0.60 0.07 -11.81
N ALA A 37 -0.76 -1.26 -11.73
CA ALA A 37 -0.83 -1.99 -10.48
C ALA A 37 0.21 -3.10 -10.44
N VAL A 38 0.90 -3.25 -9.31
CA VAL A 38 1.93 -4.27 -9.10
C VAL A 38 1.69 -5.02 -7.80
N LEU A 39 2.02 -6.30 -7.78
CA LEU A 39 1.98 -7.11 -6.56
C LEU A 39 3.26 -6.87 -5.75
N ALA A 40 3.13 -6.66 -4.44
CA ALA A 40 4.29 -6.58 -3.55
C ALA A 40 5.00 -7.95 -3.44
N ASP A 41 6.34 -7.95 -3.40
CA ASP A 41 7.17 -9.18 -3.34
C ASP A 41 6.79 -10.12 -2.19
N GLU A 42 6.45 -9.55 -1.03
CA GLU A 42 6.03 -10.27 0.17
C GLU A 42 4.62 -9.86 0.62
N ALA A 43 3.67 -9.85 -0.33
CA ALA A 43 2.30 -9.39 -0.14
C ALA A 43 1.59 -9.93 1.12
N LEU A 44 1.86 -11.19 1.51
CA LEU A 44 1.28 -11.79 2.73
C LEU A 44 1.81 -11.16 4.03
N PHE A 45 3.04 -10.67 4.01
CA PHE A 45 3.75 -10.24 5.21
C PHE A 45 3.79 -8.72 5.37
N CYS A 46 3.35 -7.94 4.38
CA CYS A 46 3.45 -6.47 4.39
C CYS A 46 2.91 -5.85 5.70
N VAL A 47 1.77 -6.32 6.22
CA VAL A 47 1.19 -5.77 7.46
C VAL A 47 2.08 -6.07 8.68
N ALA A 48 2.50 -7.32 8.83
CA ALA A 48 3.35 -7.73 9.95
C ALA A 48 4.72 -7.02 9.91
N LYS A 49 5.36 -6.97 8.72
CA LYS A 49 6.64 -6.26 8.52
C LYS A 49 6.50 -4.77 8.76
N GLY A 50 5.48 -4.14 8.19
CA GLY A 50 5.21 -2.71 8.38
C GLY A 50 4.96 -2.36 9.84
N THR A 51 4.27 -3.25 10.58
CA THR A 51 4.08 -3.10 12.03
C THR A 51 5.41 -3.18 12.78
N GLY A 52 6.28 -4.15 12.45
CA GLY A 52 7.62 -4.23 13.03
C GLY A 52 8.44 -2.97 12.79
N ILE A 53 8.49 -2.49 11.55
CA ILE A 53 9.19 -1.25 11.17
C ILE A 53 8.62 -0.04 11.94
N ALA A 54 7.29 0.04 12.09
CA ALA A 54 6.67 1.12 12.85
C ALA A 54 7.04 1.10 14.34
N LEU A 55 7.19 -0.09 14.95
CA LEU A 55 7.63 -0.25 16.33
C LEU A 55 9.10 0.12 16.52
N GLU A 56 9.96 -0.16 15.53
CA GLU A 56 11.37 0.30 15.55
C GLU A 56 11.49 1.83 15.54
N HIS A 57 10.51 2.51 14.93
CA HIS A 57 10.48 3.96 14.78
C HIS A 57 9.39 4.60 15.65
N LEU A 58 9.04 3.94 16.76
CA LEU A 58 7.88 4.32 17.58
C LEU A 58 7.96 5.78 18.07
N ASP A 59 9.17 6.30 18.34
CA ASP A 59 9.35 7.68 18.76
C ASP A 59 8.92 8.71 17.70
N VAL A 60 9.09 8.39 16.41
CA VAL A 60 8.61 9.22 15.29
C VAL A 60 7.08 9.17 15.23
N TYR A 61 6.51 7.99 15.45
CA TYR A 61 5.06 7.76 15.32
C TYR A 61 4.26 8.06 16.59
N LYS A 62 4.90 8.25 17.75
CA LYS A 62 4.26 8.53 19.05
C LYS A 62 3.21 9.63 18.96
N LYS A 63 3.53 10.74 18.27
CA LYS A 63 2.58 11.87 18.11
C LYS A 63 1.36 11.49 17.27
N ALA A 64 1.53 10.68 16.23
CA ALA A 64 0.43 10.25 15.36
C ALA A 64 -0.44 9.16 16.00
N ILE A 65 0.16 8.27 16.80
CA ILE A 65 -0.53 7.13 17.42
C ILE A 65 -1.23 7.51 18.72
N ILE A 66 -0.63 8.39 19.54
CA ILE A 66 -1.12 8.73 20.88
C ILE A 66 -2.10 9.92 20.86
N ALA A 67 -2.10 10.77 19.81
CA ALA A 67 -2.94 11.97 19.74
C ALA A 67 -4.46 11.71 19.59
N LYS A 68 -4.91 10.45 19.61
CA LYS A 68 -6.33 10.10 19.71
C LYS A 68 -6.64 9.58 21.11
N ARG A 69 -6.71 10.49 22.08
CA ARG A 69 -7.37 10.31 23.36
C ARG A 69 -8.12 11.57 23.74
#